data_AF-A0A7K0V1Z5-F1
#
_entry.id   AF-A0A7K0V1Z5-F1
#
_cell.length_a   1.000
_cell.length_b   1.000
_cell.length_c   1.000
_cell.angle_alpha   90.00
_cell.angle_beta   90.00
_cell.angle_gamma   90.00
#
_symmetry.space_group_name_H-M   'P 1'
#
loop_
_entity.id
_entity.type
_entity.pdbx_description
1 polymer ?
#
loop_
_entity_poly.entity_id
_entity_poly.type
_entity_poly.pdbx_seq_one_letter_code
_entity_poly.pdbx_strand_id
1 'polypeptide(L)' 'MKPNHLPREVARLLGPYYVYALVDARDNTIFYVGKGTGARPLAHGLTIAGAYAL' A
#
# COMPACT_ATOMS: atom_id res chain seq x y z
N MET A 1 10.09 -15.84 7.61
CA MET A 1 9.63 -14.78 6.67
C MET A 1 8.31 -14.22 7.18
N LYS A 2 8.17 -12.90 7.27
CA LYS A 2 6.86 -12.28 7.54
C LYS A 2 5.94 -12.55 6.34
N PRO A 3 4.62 -12.69 6.53
CA PRO A 3 3.73 -12.92 5.41
C PRO A 3 3.78 -11.74 4.43
N ASN A 4 4.07 -12.02 3.16
CA ASN A 4 4.00 -11.06 2.05
C ASN A 4 2.54 -10.81 1.61
N HIS A 5 1.62 -10.61 2.56
CA HIS A 5 0.22 -10.36 2.27
C HIS A 5 -0.24 -9.07 2.96
N LEU A 6 -1.19 -8.39 2.31
CA LEU A 6 -1.89 -7.28 2.96
C LEU A 6 -2.73 -7.81 4.12
N PRO A 7 -2.98 -7.03 5.19
CA PRO A 7 -4.01 -7.33 6.17
C PRO A 7 -5.35 -7.56 5.46
N ARG A 8 -6.13 -8.54 5.95
CA ARG A 8 -7.39 -8.96 5.31
C ARG A 8 -8.37 -7.81 5.09
N GLU A 9 -8.43 -6.89 6.05
CA GLU A 9 -9.28 -5.70 5.98
C GLU A 9 -8.85 -4.76 4.84
N VAL A 10 -7.56 -4.46 4.75
CA VAL A 10 -6.98 -3.66 3.66
C VAL A 10 -7.24 -4.33 2.30
N ALA A 11 -7.05 -5.64 2.20
CA ALA A 11 -7.30 -6.38 0.97
C ALA A 11 -8.77 -6.32 0.54
N ARG A 12 -9.72 -6.32 1.48
CA ARG A 12 -11.15 -6.15 1.19
C ARG A 12 -11.46 -4.75 0.67
N LEU A 13 -10.88 -3.72 1.27
CA LEU A 13 -11.13 -2.33 0.89
C LEU A 13 -10.56 -1.99 -0.50
N LEU A 14 -9.35 -2.48 -0.80
CA LEU A 14 -8.71 -2.23 -2.10
C LEU A 14 -9.41 -2.97 -3.25
N GLY A 15 -10.02 -4.12 -2.97
CA GLY A 15 -10.61 -4.97 -4.00
C GLY A 15 -9.57 -5.60 -4.95
N PRO A 16 -10.01 -6.17 -6.08
CA PRO A 16 -9.13 -6.91 -6.98
C PRO A 16 -8.16 -6.02 -7.76
N TYR A 17 -8.53 -4.75 -8.01
CA TYR A 17 -7.73 -3.78 -8.76
C TYR A 17 -7.78 -2.43 -8.06
N TYR A 18 -6.63 -1.77 -7.92
CA TYR A 18 -6.53 -0.48 -7.23
C TYR A 18 -5.41 0.39 -7.80
N VAL A 19 -5.45 1.68 -7.43
CA VAL A 19 -4.39 2.67 -7.63
C VAL A 19 -3.86 3.08 -6.25
N TYR A 20 -2.55 3.32 -6.14
CA TYR A 20 -1.89 3.72 -4.90
C TYR A 20 -0.84 4.78 -5.17
N ALA A 21 -0.57 5.63 -4.17
CA ALA A 21 0.50 6.61 -4.19
C ALA A 21 1.55 6.27 -3.13
N LEU A 22 2.83 6.44 -3.48
CA LEU A 22 3.89 6.54 -2.48
C LEU A 22 4.13 8.01 -2.17
N VAL A 23 4.06 8.31 -0.88
CA VAL A 23 4.21 9.66 -0.33
C VAL A 23 5.54 9.72 0.40
N ASP A 24 6.32 10.76 0.12
CA ASP A 24 7.54 11.04 0.85
C ASP A 24 7.18 11.49 2.27
N ALA A 25 7.53 10.69 3.28
CA ALA A 25 7.18 11.00 4.66
C ALA A 25 7.89 12.27 5.20
N ARG A 26 8.91 12.78 4.51
CA ARG A 26 9.66 13.99 4.93
C ARG A 26 8.89 15.27 4.66
N ASP A 27 8.11 15.31 3.58
CA ASP A 27 7.42 16.52 3.11
C ASP A 27 5.99 16.30 2.59
N ASN A 28 5.46 15.07 2.69
CA ASN A 28 4.16 14.64 2.18
C ASN A 28 3.97 14.78 0.66
N THR A 29 5.04 14.89 -0.11
CA THR A 29 4.96 14.95 -1.57
C THR A 29 4.72 13.57 -2.15
N ILE A 30 3.76 13.46 -3.07
CA ILE A 30 3.60 12.24 -3.88
C ILE A 30 4.77 12.16 -4.85
N PHE A 31 5.56 11.09 -4.78
CA PHE A 31 6.70 10.87 -5.70
C PHE A 31 6.49 9.68 -6.65
N TYR A 32 5.46 8.86 -6.43
CA TYR A 32 5.11 7.74 -7.30
C TYR A 32 3.61 7.45 -7.25
N VAL A 33 3.01 7.18 -8.40
CA VAL A 33 1.64 6.66 -8.52
C VAL A 33 1.69 5.36 -9.30
N GLY A 34 1.10 4.31 -8.74
CA GLY A 34 1.07 2.98 -9.34
C GLY A 34 -0.33 2.38 -9.32
N LYS A 35 -0.50 1.31 -10.09
CA LYS A 35 -1.69 0.46 -10.06
C LYS A 35 -1.30 -0.99 -9.77
N GLY A 36 -2.21 -1.79 -9.26
CA GLY A 36 -1.91 -3.17 -8.93
C GLY A 36 -3.10 -4.01 -8.50
N THR A 37 -2.77 -5.25 -8.17
CA THR A 37 -3.64 -6.26 -7.57
C THR A 37 -2.91 -6.88 -6.37
N GLY A 38 -3.65 -7.50 -5.45
CA GLY A 38 -3.07 -8.22 -4.32
C GLY A 38 -2.11 -7.35 -3.50
N ALA A 39 -0.88 -7.82 -3.26
CA ALA A 39 0.11 -7.16 -2.42
C ALA A 39 1.17 -6.32 -3.20
N ARG A 40 0.83 -5.83 -4.41
CA ARG A 40 1.77 -5.09 -5.28
C ARG A 40 2.55 -3.93 -4.60
N PRO A 41 1.97 -3.14 -3.67
CA PRO A 41 2.70 -2.10 -2.94
C PRO A 41 3.86 -2.62 -2.11
N LEU A 42 3.78 -3.85 -1.59
CA LEU A 42 4.85 -4.42 -0.75
C LEU A 42 6.16 -4.62 -1.51
N ALA A 43 6.11 -4.77 -2.83
CA ALA A 43 7.29 -4.86 -3.69
C ALA A 43 8.11 -3.55 -3.73
N HIS A 44 7.54 -2.43 -3.30
CA HIS A 44 8.23 -1.14 -3.17
C HIS A 44 8.80 -0.90 -1.76
N GLY A 45 8.88 -1.94 -0.93
CA GLY A 45 9.42 -1.82 0.43
C GLY A 45 8.44 -1.21 1.43
N LEU A 46 7.15 -1.11 1.10
CA LEU A 46 6.13 -0.76 2.08
C LEU A 46 6.11 -1.82 3.19
N THR A 47 6.49 -1.42 4.40
CA THR A 47 6.06 -2.13 5.60
C THR A 47 4.74 -1.54 6.04
N ILE A 48 3.68 -2.36 6.12
CA ILE A 48 2.40 -1.92 6.66
C ILE A 48 2.58 -1.76 8.17
N ALA A 49 2.92 -0.54 8.58
CA ALA A 49 2.93 -0.08 9.95
C ALA A 49 1.86 1.02 10.07
N GLY A 50 0.64 0.62 10.42
CA GLY A 50 -0.47 1.55 10.68
C GLY A 50 -1.23 2.01 9.45
N ALA A 51 -2.45 1.50 9.29
CA ALA A 51 -3.44 2.11 8.40
C ALA A 51 -3.93 3.41 9.05
N TYR A 52 -3.58 4.57 8.48
CA TYR A 52 -4.31 5.79 8.78
C TYR A 52 -5.59 5.77 7.94
N ALA A 53 -6.72 5.53 8.60
CA ALA A 53 -8.03 5.80 8.04
C ALA A 53 -8.22 7.31 7.97
N LEU A 54 -8.65 7.80 6.80
CA LEU A 54 -9.25 9.13 6.66
C LEU A 54 -10.68 9.09 7.22
#